data_AF-F4YE12-F1
#
_entry.id   AF-F4YE12-F1
#
_cell.length_a   1.000
_cell.length_b   1.000
_cell.length_c   1.000
_cell.angle_alpha   90.00
_cell.angle_beta   90.00
_cell.angle_gamma   90.00
#
_symmetry.space_group_name_H-M   'P 1'
#
loop_
_entity.id
_entity.type
_entity.pdbx_description
1 polymer ?
#
loop_
_entity_poly.entity_id
_entity_poly.type
_entity_poly.pdbx_seq_one_letter_code
_entity_poly.pdbx_strand_id
1 'polypeptide(L)'
;RGFPVAHSIYGIPSVINSANYVYFLGLEKVLTLDHPDAVKLFTRQLLELHQGQGLDIYWRDNYTCPTEEEYKAMVLQKTGGLFGLAVGLMQLFSDYKEDLKPLLNTLGLFFQIRDDYAN
;
A
#
# COMPACT_ATOMS: atom_id res chain seq x y z
N ARG A 1 -11.23 -7.83 11.51
CA ARG A 1 -11.24 -9.32 11.67
C ARG A 1 -11.86 -9.80 12.99
N GLY A 2 -12.46 -8.95 13.83
CA GLY A 2 -13.13 -9.39 15.07
C GLY A 2 -12.21 -9.87 16.21
N PHE A 3 -10.89 -9.83 16.02
CA PHE A 3 -9.89 -10.20 17.03
C PHE A 3 -9.15 -8.97 17.55
N PRO A 4 -8.56 -9.03 18.77
CA PRO A 4 -7.72 -7.96 19.28
C PRO A 4 -6.56 -7.63 18.33
N VAL A 5 -6.17 -6.35 18.30
CA VAL A 5 -4.99 -5.90 17.55
C VAL A 5 -3.73 -6.52 18.15
N ALA A 6 -2.77 -6.94 17.31
CA ALA A 6 -1.59 -7.67 17.78
C ALA A 6 -0.80 -6.92 18.87
N HIS A 7 -0.71 -5.60 18.79
CA HIS A 7 0.04 -4.80 19.75
C HIS A 7 -0.64 -4.70 21.13
N SER A 8 -1.94 -5.00 21.25
CA SER A 8 -2.59 -5.09 22.57
C SER A 8 -2.30 -6.43 23.27
N ILE A 9 -1.82 -7.44 22.54
CA ILE A 9 -1.41 -8.74 23.07
C ILE A 9 0.10 -8.77 23.32
N TYR A 10 0.90 -8.34 22.34
CA TYR A 10 2.36 -8.51 22.33
C TYR A 10 3.15 -7.22 22.59
N GLY A 11 2.45 -6.09 22.76
CA GLY A 11 3.05 -4.77 22.94
C GLY A 11 3.45 -4.08 21.63
N ILE A 12 3.45 -2.74 21.66
CA ILE A 12 3.80 -1.89 20.51
C ILE A 12 5.22 -2.17 19.99
N PRO A 13 6.29 -2.23 20.83
CA PRO A 13 7.66 -2.40 20.32
C PRO A 13 7.84 -3.71 19.53
N SER A 14 7.31 -4.81 20.04
CA SER A 14 7.41 -6.14 19.42
C SER A 14 6.72 -6.18 18.05
N VAL A 15 5.52 -5.59 17.96
CA VAL A 15 4.71 -5.62 16.73
C VAL A 15 5.29 -4.70 15.66
N ILE A 16 5.83 -3.54 16.02
CA ILE A 16 6.56 -2.68 15.07
C ILE A 16 7.76 -3.42 14.48
N ASN A 17 8.59 -4.04 15.35
CA ASN A 17 9.75 -4.81 14.91
C ASN A 17 9.34 -5.97 13.99
N SER A 18 8.32 -6.74 14.39
CA SER A 18 7.81 -7.87 13.60
C SER A 18 7.24 -7.43 12.25
N ALA A 19 6.51 -6.32 12.19
CA ALA A 19 5.94 -5.81 10.94
C ALA A 19 7.04 -5.38 9.97
N ASN A 20 8.04 -4.63 10.46
CA ASN A 20 9.19 -4.20 9.66
C ASN A 20 10.01 -5.39 9.18
N TYR A 21 10.22 -6.40 10.03
CA TYR A 21 10.89 -7.64 9.63
C TYR A 21 10.19 -8.33 8.45
N VAL A 22 8.85 -8.40 8.48
CA VAL A 22 8.06 -9.01 7.40
C VAL A 22 8.14 -8.20 6.08
N TYR A 23 8.33 -6.88 6.12
CA TYR A 23 8.60 -6.12 4.89
C TYR A 23 9.88 -6.59 4.18
N PHE A 24 10.94 -6.88 4.95
CA PHE A 24 12.19 -7.34 4.39
C PHE A 24 12.14 -8.81 3.95
N LEU A 25 11.36 -9.67 4.63
CA LEU A 25 11.04 -11.00 4.10
C LEU A 25 10.26 -10.93 2.78
N GLY A 26 9.39 -9.93 2.64
CA GLY A 26 8.72 -9.62 1.38
C GLY A 26 9.71 -9.26 0.28
N LEU A 27 10.67 -8.39 0.57
CA LEU A 27 11.74 -8.03 -0.35
C LEU A 27 12.61 -9.25 -0.72
N GLU A 28 12.99 -10.09 0.24
CA GLU A 28 13.71 -11.34 0.01
C GLU A 28 12.95 -12.23 -0.97
N LYS A 29 11.62 -12.34 -0.81
CA LYS A 29 10.76 -13.09 -1.75
C LYS A 29 10.65 -12.41 -3.13
N VAL A 30 10.69 -11.09 -3.21
CA VAL A 30 10.71 -10.40 -4.51
C VAL A 30 12.01 -10.68 -5.27
N LEU A 31 13.14 -10.80 -4.57
CA LEU A 31 14.42 -11.15 -5.20
C LEU A 31 14.39 -12.53 -5.87
N THR A 32 13.57 -13.48 -5.40
CA THR A 32 13.45 -14.80 -6.03
C THR A 32 12.72 -14.78 -7.37
N LEU A 33 12.14 -13.65 -7.78
CA LEU A 33 11.52 -13.49 -9.10
C LEU A 33 12.55 -13.38 -10.23
N ASP A 34 13.83 -13.17 -9.90
CA ASP A 34 14.96 -13.12 -10.85
C ASP A 34 14.71 -12.17 -12.04
N HIS A 35 14.10 -11.02 -11.77
CA HIS A 35 13.83 -9.98 -12.77
C HIS A 35 14.47 -8.66 -12.33
N PRO A 36 15.27 -7.99 -13.19
CA PRO A 36 16.04 -6.79 -12.81
C PRO A 36 15.17 -5.64 -12.30
N ASP A 37 13.96 -5.47 -12.85
CA ASP A 37 13.04 -4.41 -12.44
C ASP A 37 12.15 -4.76 -11.23
N ALA A 38 12.14 -6.00 -10.73
CA ALA A 38 11.23 -6.39 -9.65
C ALA A 38 11.47 -5.60 -8.36
N VAL A 39 12.75 -5.46 -7.97
CA VAL A 39 13.14 -4.68 -6.78
C VAL A 39 12.87 -3.20 -6.96
N LYS A 40 13.08 -2.67 -8.17
CA LYS A 40 12.82 -1.26 -8.50
C LYS A 40 11.33 -0.95 -8.39
N LEU A 41 10.49 -1.84 -8.92
CA LEU A 41 9.03 -1.74 -8.84
C LEU A 41 8.56 -1.85 -7.39
N PHE A 42 9.05 -2.84 -6.64
CA PHE A 42 8.77 -3.00 -5.21
C PHE A 42 9.09 -1.73 -4.42
N THR A 43 10.30 -1.19 -4.60
CA THR A 43 10.75 0.02 -3.92
C THR A 43 9.86 1.22 -4.23
N ARG A 44 9.54 1.45 -5.52
CA ARG A 44 8.67 2.56 -5.92
C ARG A 44 7.30 2.46 -5.27
N GLN A 45 6.67 1.28 -5.31
CA GLN A 45 5.34 1.08 -4.75
C GLN A 45 5.31 1.22 -3.22
N LEU A 46 6.36 0.77 -2.51
CA LEU A 46 6.44 0.95 -1.06
C LEU A 46 6.62 2.43 -0.68
N LEU A 47 7.38 3.21 -1.46
CA LEU A 47 7.52 4.65 -1.23
C LEU A 47 6.19 5.37 -1.42
N GLU A 48 5.45 5.08 -2.50
CA GLU A 48 4.11 5.63 -2.74
C GLU A 48 3.15 5.30 -1.59
N LEU A 49 3.17 4.06 -1.10
CA LEU A 49 2.34 3.64 0.04
C LEU A 49 2.65 4.45 1.30
N HIS A 50 3.93 4.67 1.62
CA HIS A 50 4.33 5.46 2.79
C HIS A 50 3.99 6.95 2.64
N GLN A 51 4.03 7.50 1.43
CA GLN A 51 3.59 8.88 1.17
C GLN A 51 2.10 9.03 1.47
N GLY A 52 1.26 8.12 0.95
CA GLY A 52 -0.18 8.13 1.20
C GLY A 52 -0.50 7.96 2.69
N GLN A 53 0.12 6.98 3.35
CA GLN A 53 -0.05 6.76 4.79
C GLN A 53 0.43 7.97 5.62
N GLY A 54 1.51 8.64 5.18
CA GLY A 54 2.05 9.82 5.83
C GLY A 54 1.08 11.00 5.79
N LEU A 55 0.44 11.25 4.64
CA LEU A 55 -0.59 12.29 4.50
C LEU A 55 -1.81 12.02 5.39
N ASP A 56 -2.28 10.77 5.40
CA ASP A 56 -3.41 10.33 6.22
C ASP A 56 -3.17 10.59 7.73
N ILE A 57 -1.99 10.20 8.23
CA ILE A 57 -1.56 10.46 9.61
C ILE A 57 -1.41 11.96 9.87
N TYR A 58 -0.78 12.70 8.95
CA TYR A 58 -0.55 14.13 9.09
C TYR A 58 -1.87 14.90 9.24
N TRP A 59 -2.83 14.69 8.33
CA TRP A 59 -4.12 15.38 8.39
C TRP A 59 -4.87 15.09 9.69
N ARG A 60 -4.84 13.83 10.15
CA ARG A 60 -5.44 13.41 11.42
C ARG A 60 -4.79 14.08 12.63
N ASP A 61 -3.46 14.02 12.73
CA ASP A 61 -2.74 14.47 13.92
C ASP A 61 -2.58 16.01 13.98
N ASN A 62 -2.74 16.68 12.82
CA ASN A 62 -2.73 18.13 12.69
C ASN A 62 -4.15 18.73 12.56
N TYR A 63 -5.21 17.95 12.77
CA TYR A 63 -6.62 18.41 12.72
C TYR A 63 -6.98 19.19 11.45
N THR A 64 -6.40 18.79 10.31
CA THR A 64 -6.57 19.46 9.03
C THR A 64 -7.40 18.57 8.13
N CYS A 65 -8.66 18.94 7.86
CA CYS A 65 -9.51 18.18 6.94
C CYS A 65 -9.03 18.39 5.49
N PRO A 66 -8.67 17.32 4.75
CA PRO A 66 -8.36 17.44 3.33
C PRO A 66 -9.61 17.76 2.52
N THR A 67 -9.43 18.33 1.34
CA THR A 67 -10.45 18.35 0.30
C THR A 67 -10.71 16.93 -0.24
N GLU A 68 -11.85 16.72 -0.88
CA GLU A 68 -12.18 15.41 -1.49
C GLU A 68 -11.13 14.98 -2.53
N GLU A 69 -10.59 15.93 -3.32
CA GLU A 69 -9.57 15.66 -4.32
C GLU A 69 -8.22 15.28 -3.70
N GLU A 70 -7.82 15.95 -2.61
CA GLU A 70 -6.63 15.58 -1.84
C GLU A 70 -6.79 14.19 -1.21
N TYR A 71 -7.95 13.90 -0.62
CA TYR A 71 -8.26 12.58 -0.08
C TYR A 71 -8.16 11.51 -1.17
N LYS A 72 -8.78 11.71 -2.35
CA LYS A 72 -8.67 10.77 -3.48
C LYS A 72 -7.22 10.54 -3.89
N ALA A 73 -6.43 11.61 -4.02
CA ALA A 73 -5.02 11.50 -4.39
C ALA A 73 -4.21 10.70 -3.36
N MET A 74 -4.43 10.94 -2.07
CA MET A 74 -3.81 10.18 -0.98
C MET A 74 -4.19 8.69 -1.02
N VAL A 75 -5.48 8.39 -1.25
CA VAL A 75 -5.96 7.00 -1.34
C VAL A 75 -5.33 6.26 -2.52
N LEU A 76 -5.14 6.93 -3.66
CA LEU A 76 -4.45 6.34 -4.81
C LEU A 76 -3.00 5.97 -4.49
N GLN A 77 -2.33 6.71 -3.60
CA GLN A 77 -0.98 6.38 -3.13
C GLN A 77 -1.00 5.23 -2.11
N LYS A 78 -1.87 5.32 -1.09
CA LYS A 78 -1.96 4.37 0.02
C LYS A 78 -2.47 2.99 -0.42
N THR A 79 -3.62 2.96 -1.08
CA THR A 79 -4.34 1.72 -1.42
C THR A 79 -4.01 1.26 -2.84
N GLY A 80 -3.85 2.20 -3.77
CA GLY A 80 -3.35 1.90 -5.12
C GLY A 80 -1.92 1.38 -5.14
N GLY A 81 -1.10 1.72 -4.14
CA GLY A 81 0.28 1.25 -4.00
C GLY A 81 0.43 -0.28 -3.96
N LEU A 82 -0.44 -0.99 -3.23
CA LEU A 82 -0.39 -2.45 -3.14
C LEU A 82 -1.00 -3.14 -4.37
N PHE A 83 -2.08 -2.59 -4.94
CA PHE A 83 -2.63 -3.10 -6.21
C PHE A 83 -1.62 -2.94 -7.35
N GLY A 84 -0.96 -1.78 -7.43
CA GLY A 84 0.08 -1.48 -8.41
C GLY A 84 1.33 -2.36 -8.24
N LEU A 85 1.65 -2.78 -7.01
CA LEU A 85 2.72 -3.74 -6.76
C LEU A 85 2.40 -5.11 -7.35
N ALA A 86 1.22 -5.66 -7.03
CA ALA A 86 0.84 -6.99 -7.50
C ALA A 86 0.75 -7.03 -9.04
N VAL A 87 0.00 -6.11 -9.65
CA VAL A 87 -0.17 -6.08 -11.10
C VAL A 87 1.12 -5.67 -11.81
N GLY A 88 1.88 -4.73 -11.26
CA GLY A 88 3.17 -4.33 -11.80
C GLY A 88 4.15 -5.49 -11.87
N LEU A 89 4.25 -6.31 -10.81
CA LEU A 89 5.07 -7.52 -10.83
C LEU A 89 4.56 -8.54 -11.86
N MET A 90 3.24 -8.72 -12.00
CA MET A 90 2.68 -9.61 -13.03
C MET A 90 3.02 -9.16 -14.44
N GLN A 91 2.99 -7.84 -14.71
CA GLN A 91 3.30 -7.28 -16.04
C GLN A 91 4.78 -7.43 -16.44
N LEU A 92 5.70 -7.61 -15.48
CA LEU A 92 7.10 -7.92 -15.78
C LEU A 92 7.25 -9.27 -16.50
N PHE A 93 6.34 -10.21 -16.23
CA PHE A 93 6.35 -11.57 -16.80
C PHE A 93 5.24 -11.78 -17.85
N SER A 94 4.65 -10.70 -18.37
CA SER A 94 3.57 -10.77 -19.34
C SER A 94 3.89 -9.99 -20.60
N ASP A 95 3.44 -10.50 -21.74
CA ASP A 95 3.47 -9.79 -23.03
C ASP A 95 2.36 -8.71 -23.12
N TYR A 96 1.41 -8.71 -22.19
CA TYR A 96 0.34 -7.71 -22.14
C TYR A 96 0.86 -6.38 -21.56
N LYS A 97 1.00 -5.37 -22.42
CA LYS A 97 1.60 -4.05 -22.08
C LYS A 97 0.60 -2.89 -22.06
N GLU A 98 -0.71 -3.16 -22.12
CA GLU A 98 -1.72 -2.11 -21.99
C GLU A 98 -1.69 -1.49 -20.58
N ASP A 99 -2.12 -0.23 -20.50
CA ASP A 99 -2.15 0.50 -19.24
C ASP A 99 -3.34 0.07 -18.37
N LEU A 100 -3.05 -0.68 -17.32
CA LEU A 100 -4.04 -1.11 -16.32
C LEU A 100 -4.19 -0.09 -15.18
N LYS A 101 -3.35 0.94 -15.11
CA LYS A 101 -3.32 1.90 -14.00
C LYS A 101 -4.64 2.64 -13.77
N PRO A 102 -5.40 3.08 -14.80
CA PRO A 102 -6.70 3.72 -14.59
C PRO A 102 -7.68 2.79 -13.86
N LEU A 103 -7.71 1.50 -14.23
CA LEU A 103 -8.57 0.51 -13.59
C LEU A 103 -8.16 0.27 -12.14
N LEU A 104 -6.86 0.11 -11.87
CA LEU A 104 -6.34 -0.08 -10.51
C LEU A 104 -6.64 1.13 -9.62
N ASN A 105 -6.57 2.34 -10.16
CA ASN A 105 -6.94 3.56 -9.45
C ASN A 105 -8.42 3.55 -9.05
N THR A 106 -9.33 3.19 -9.97
CA THR A 106 -10.75 3.07 -9.68
C THR A 106 -11.03 2.02 -8.60
N LEU A 107 -10.38 0.85 -8.70
CA LEU A 107 -10.53 -0.23 -7.71
C LEU A 107 -9.99 0.19 -6.34
N GLY A 108 -8.84 0.88 -6.30
CA GLY A 108 -8.24 1.38 -5.07
C GLY A 108 -9.14 2.38 -4.34
N LEU A 109 -9.69 3.36 -5.05
CA LEU A 109 -10.66 4.32 -4.50
C LEU A 109 -11.93 3.63 -4.02
N PHE A 110 -12.52 2.76 -4.84
CA PHE A 110 -13.72 2.00 -4.47
C PHE A 110 -13.50 1.18 -3.19
N PHE A 111 -12.36 0.48 -3.11
CA PHE A 111 -12.06 -0.38 -1.97
C PHE A 111 -11.92 0.43 -0.68
N GLN A 112 -11.22 1.57 -0.74
CA GLN A 112 -11.05 2.43 0.43
C GLN A 112 -12.35 3.10 0.87
N ILE A 113 -13.11 3.71 -0.05
CA ILE A 113 -14.37 4.39 0.29
C ILE A 113 -15.39 3.39 0.86
N ARG A 114 -15.42 2.16 0.33
CA ARG A 114 -16.26 1.09 0.88
C ARG A 114 -15.83 0.72 2.30
N ASP A 115 -14.53 0.65 2.57
CA ASP A 115 -14.01 0.38 3.92
C ASP A 115 -14.39 1.51 4.87
N ASP A 116 -14.21 2.77 4.45
CA ASP A 116 -14.58 3.96 5.22
C ASP A 116 -16.09 4.02 5.54
N TYR A 117 -16.96 3.55 4.62
CA TYR A 117 -18.40 3.46 4.87
C TYR A 117 -18.78 2.31 5.83
N ALA A 118 -18.01 1.23 5.85
CA ALA A 118 -18.31 0.03 6.63
C ALA A 118 -17.78 0.06 8.06
N ASN A 119 -16.76 0.89 8.32
CA ASN A 119 -16.14 1.12 9.62
C ASN A 119 -17.00 2.02 10.52
#